data_AF-I3SPJ3-F1
#
_entry.id   AF-I3SPJ3-F1
#
_cell.length_a   1.000
_cell.length_b   1.000
_cell.length_c   1.000
_cell.angle_alpha   90.00
_cell.angle_beta   90.00
_cell.angle_gamma   90.00
#
_symmetry.space_group_name_H-M   'P 1'
#
loop_
_entity.id
_entity.type
_entity.pdbx_description
1 polymer ?
#
loop_
_entity_poly.entity_id
_entity_poly.type
_entity_poly.pdbx_seq_one_letter_code
_entity_poly.pdbx_strand_id
1 'polypeptide(L)'
;MHQDCPVCFEYLFESVNDVSVLHCGHTIHKSCLNEMREHFQYACPLCSKSVCDMSKVWEKIDLELAATPMPEPYLNKTVWILCNDCGENSHVQFHLVAQKCLNCKSYNTRQTRG
;
A
#
# COMPACT_ATOMS: atom_id res chain seq x y z
N MET A 1 -19.26 -3.56 -16.94
CA MET A 1 -17.79 -3.63 -16.95
C MET A 1 -17.34 -2.19 -16.78
N HIS A 2 -16.79 -1.80 -15.61
CA HIS A 2 -16.41 -0.41 -15.39
C HIS A 2 -15.15 -0.15 -16.22
N GLN A 3 -15.31 0.58 -17.32
CA GLN A 3 -14.24 0.83 -18.30
C GLN A 3 -13.62 2.22 -18.14
N ASP A 4 -14.01 2.93 -17.08
CA ASP A 4 -13.51 4.27 -16.76
C ASP A 4 -12.34 4.19 -15.80
N CYS A 5 -11.39 5.11 -15.97
CA CYS A 5 -10.26 5.27 -15.07
C CYS A 5 -10.78 5.70 -13.68
N PRO A 6 -10.42 5.01 -12.58
CA PRO A 6 -10.87 5.33 -11.23
C PRO A 6 -10.29 6.64 -10.66
N VAL A 7 -9.40 7.31 -11.40
CA VAL A 7 -8.75 8.56 -10.99
C VAL A 7 -9.45 9.76 -11.63
N CYS A 8 -9.54 9.79 -12.97
CA CYS A 8 -10.16 10.90 -13.71
C CYS A 8 -11.60 10.65 -14.14
N PHE A 9 -12.12 9.42 -13.97
CA PHE A 9 -13.46 8.99 -14.42
C PHE A 9 -13.70 9.07 -15.93
N GLU A 10 -12.64 9.22 -16.73
CA GLU A 10 -12.70 9.14 -18.19
C GLU A 10 -12.54 7.72 -18.68
N TYR A 11 -13.13 7.41 -19.84
CA TYR A 11 -13.07 6.11 -20.48
C TYR A 11 -11.63 5.70 -20.85
N LEU A 12 -11.22 4.48 -20.50
CA LEU A 12 -9.84 4.01 -20.62
C LEU A 12 -9.35 3.82 -22.07
N PHE A 13 -10.23 3.52 -23.03
CA PHE A 13 -9.82 3.01 -24.36
C PHE A 13 -10.22 3.88 -25.56
N GLU A 14 -10.84 5.04 -25.33
CA GLU A 14 -11.15 6.05 -26.35
C GLU A 14 -10.28 7.31 -26.16
N SER A 15 -9.57 7.41 -25.03
CA SER A 15 -8.64 8.49 -24.75
C SER A 15 -7.37 8.34 -25.60
N VAL A 16 -6.83 9.45 -26.10
CA VAL A 16 -5.47 9.51 -26.68
C VAL A 16 -4.37 9.16 -25.67
N ASN A 17 -4.74 9.02 -24.39
CA ASN A 17 -3.83 8.72 -23.30
C ASN A 17 -3.54 7.22 -23.20
N ASP A 18 -2.26 6.86 -23.15
CA ASP A 18 -1.81 5.50 -22.83
C ASP A 18 -2.47 4.98 -21.54
N VAL A 19 -2.78 3.69 -21.52
CA VAL A 19 -3.18 2.97 -20.30
C VAL A 19 -1.99 2.24 -19.67
N SER A 20 -2.06 2.04 -18.36
CA SER A 20 -1.09 1.28 -17.58
C SER A 20 -1.80 0.21 -16.76
N VAL A 21 -1.32 -1.03 -16.85
CA VAL A 21 -1.76 -2.14 -15.99
C VAL A 21 -0.88 -2.13 -14.75
N LEU A 22 -1.50 -1.95 -13.59
CA LEU A 22 -0.84 -1.94 -12.30
C LEU A 22 -0.42 -3.37 -11.89
N HIS A 23 0.50 -3.50 -10.93
CA HIS A 23 0.93 -4.80 -10.41
C HIS A 23 -0.20 -5.67 -9.86
N CYS A 24 -1.30 -5.05 -9.41
CA CYS A 24 -2.49 -5.75 -8.95
C CYS A 24 -3.44 -6.20 -10.07
N GLY A 25 -3.13 -5.88 -11.34
CA GLY A 25 -3.93 -6.21 -12.52
C GLY A 25 -4.98 -5.17 -12.90
N HIS A 26 -5.23 -4.15 -12.06
CA HIS A 26 -6.13 -3.06 -12.41
C HIS A 26 -5.52 -2.09 -13.42
N THR A 27 -6.35 -1.48 -14.25
CA THR A 27 -5.91 -0.59 -15.34
C THR A 27 -6.33 0.85 -15.06
N ILE A 28 -5.40 1.79 -15.24
CA ILE A 28 -5.63 3.24 -15.14
C ILE A 28 -4.90 3.98 -16.28
N HIS A 29 -5.21 5.25 -16.54
CA HIS A 29 -4.40 6.06 -17.46
C HIS A 29 -2.98 6.25 -16.94
N LYS A 30 -2.01 6.27 -17.84
CA LYS A 30 -0.59 6.50 -17.53
C LYS A 30 -0.35 7.90 -16.94
N SER A 31 -1.07 8.92 -17.44
CA SER A 31 -1.06 10.27 -16.86
C SER A 31 -1.54 10.27 -15.42
N CYS A 32 -2.67 9.61 -15.14
CA CYS A 32 -3.19 9.45 -13.78
C CYS A 32 -2.24 8.68 -12.86
N LEU A 33 -1.56 7.64 -13.37
CA LEU A 33 -0.53 6.92 -12.61
C LEU A 33 0.64 7.85 -12.25
N ASN A 34 1.06 8.73 -13.16
CA ASN A 34 2.13 9.69 -12.89
C ASN A 34 1.70 10.74 -11.87
N GLU A 35 0.49 11.28 -12.00
CA GLU A 35 -0.09 12.23 -11.03
C GLU A 35 -0.19 11.61 -9.63
N MET A 36 -0.66 10.36 -9.53
CA MET A 36 -0.64 9.60 -8.27
C MET A 36 0.76 9.56 -7.65
N ARG A 37 1.81 9.32 -8.46
CA ARG A 37 3.21 9.27 -7.97
C ARG A 37 3.71 10.63 -7.51
N GLU A 38 3.36 11.71 -8.21
CA GLU A 38 3.71 13.09 -7.84
C GLU A 38 3.07 13.50 -6.51
N HIS A 39 1.89 12.96 -6.21
CA HIS A 39 1.17 13.17 -4.95
C HIS A 39 1.43 12.10 -3.88
N PHE A 40 2.46 11.26 -4.06
CA PHE A 40 2.83 10.17 -3.11
C PHE A 40 1.70 9.16 -2.84
N GLN A 41 0.77 8.99 -3.78
CA GLN A 41 -0.33 8.03 -3.70
C GLN A 41 0.07 6.72 -4.37
N TYR A 42 0.68 5.81 -3.60
CA TYR A 42 1.17 4.53 -4.12
C TYR A 42 0.20 3.36 -3.94
N ALA A 43 -1.03 3.60 -3.47
CA ALA A 43 -2.05 2.58 -3.31
C ALA A 43 -3.05 2.60 -4.47
N CYS A 44 -3.36 1.44 -5.03
CA CYS A 44 -4.36 1.31 -6.08
C CYS A 44 -5.74 1.77 -5.54
N PRO A 45 -6.45 2.68 -6.23
CA PRO A 45 -7.74 3.19 -5.74
C PRO A 45 -8.84 2.12 -5.69
N LEU A 46 -8.67 1.00 -6.40
CA LEU A 46 -9.66 -0.07 -6.48
C LEU A 46 -9.46 -1.17 -5.43
N CYS A 47 -8.23 -1.45 -5.03
CA CYS A 47 -7.93 -2.57 -4.12
C CYS A 47 -6.87 -2.28 -3.05
N SER A 48 -6.37 -1.05 -2.98
CA SER A 48 -5.36 -0.59 -2.02
C SER A 48 -3.98 -1.26 -2.11
N LYS A 49 -3.74 -2.17 -3.07
CA LYS A 49 -2.42 -2.75 -3.33
C LYS A 49 -1.42 -1.71 -3.80
N SER A 50 -0.15 -1.88 -3.44
CA SER A 50 0.94 -1.03 -3.91
C SER A 50 1.00 -1.06 -5.45
N VAL A 51 1.08 0.12 -6.07
CA VAL A 51 1.07 0.27 -7.54
C VAL A 51 2.45 0.12 -8.16
N CYS A 52 3.52 0.18 -7.36
CA CYS A 52 4.91 0.01 -7.78
C CYS A 52 5.71 -0.73 -6.70
N ASP A 53 6.99 -1.02 -6.99
CA ASP A 53 7.90 -1.55 -5.99
C ASP A 53 8.14 -0.50 -4.89
N MET A 54 7.79 -0.86 -3.66
CA MET A 54 7.92 -0.03 -2.46
C MET A 54 9.06 -0.52 -1.54
N SER A 55 9.87 -1.49 -1.97
CA SER A 55 10.99 -2.09 -1.20
C SER A 55 11.85 -1.05 -0.48
N LYS A 56 12.35 -0.04 -1.21
CA LYS A 56 13.17 1.05 -0.66
C LYS A 56 12.44 1.92 0.36
N VAL A 57 11.12 2.05 0.26
CA VAL A 57 10.31 2.78 1.25
C VAL A 57 10.16 1.93 2.50
N TRP A 58 9.91 0.62 2.35
CA TRP A 58 9.85 -0.33 3.46
C TRP A 58 11.18 -0.40 4.23
N GLU A 59 12.32 -0.38 3.52
CA GLU A 59 13.65 -0.31 4.15
C GLU A 59 13.83 0.95 5.02
N LYS A 60 13.29 2.10 4.59
CA LYS A 60 13.32 3.32 5.41
C LYS A 60 12.46 3.18 6.67
N ILE A 61 11.28 2.58 6.54
CA ILE A 61 10.42 2.31 7.69
C ILE A 61 11.10 1.34 8.66
N ASP A 62 11.80 0.31 8.15
CA ASP A 62 12.62 -0.59 8.98
C ASP A 62 13.65 0.18 9.83
N LEU A 63 14.35 1.14 9.24
CA LEU A 63 15.31 1.98 9.95
C LEU A 63 14.64 2.87 10.99
N GLU A 64 13.48 3.46 10.68
CA GLU A 64 12.72 4.30 11.62
C GLU A 64 12.23 3.49 12.83
N LEU A 65 11.71 2.28 12.61
CA LEU A 65 11.29 1.38 13.68
C LEU A 65 12.47 1.02 14.60
N ALA A 66 13.64 0.71 14.03
CA ALA A 66 14.84 0.42 14.81
C ALA A 66 15.33 1.62 15.63
N ALA A 67 15.15 2.84 15.10
CA ALA A 67 15.53 4.08 15.77
C ALA A 67 14.51 4.53 16.84
N THR A 68 13.28 4.02 16.81
CA THR A 68 12.18 4.47 17.69
C THR A 68 11.57 3.31 18.49
N PRO A 69 12.33 2.66 19.39
CA PRO A 69 11.84 1.50 20.12
C PRO A 69 10.57 1.81 20.93
N MET A 70 9.67 0.83 21.01
CA MET A 70 8.38 1.01 21.67
C MET A 70 8.52 1.27 23.18
N PRO A 71 7.74 2.23 23.75
CA PRO A 71 7.70 2.46 25.19
C PRO A 71 7.22 1.24 25.97
N GLU A 72 7.67 1.10 27.22
CA GLU A 72 7.37 -0.04 28.10
C GLU A 72 5.89 -0.46 28.15
N PRO A 73 4.90 0.46 28.25
CA PRO A 73 3.49 0.07 28.30
C PRO A 73 2.98 -0.67 27.06
N TYR A 74 3.68 -0.54 25.93
CA TYR A 74 3.28 -1.10 24.64
C TYR A 74 4.22 -2.19 24.13
N LEU A 75 5.29 -2.51 24.87
CA LEU A 75 6.35 -3.43 24.40
C LEU A 75 5.82 -4.82 24.02
N ASN A 76 4.82 -5.30 24.76
CA ASN A 76 4.18 -6.61 24.53
C ASN A 76 2.82 -6.50 23.83
N LYS A 77 2.47 -5.32 23.32
CA LYS A 77 1.21 -5.12 22.63
C LYS A 77 1.30 -5.74 21.24
N THR A 78 0.37 -6.63 20.92
CA THR A 78 0.22 -7.22 19.60
C THR A 78 -1.09 -6.81 18.97
N VAL A 79 -1.15 -6.77 17.65
CA VAL A 79 -2.34 -6.39 16.89
C VAL A 79 -2.55 -7.32 15.70
N TRP A 80 -3.80 -7.49 15.30
CA TRP A 80 -4.13 -8.19 14.07
C TRP A 80 -4.12 -7.22 12.90
N ILE A 81 -3.45 -7.61 11.83
CA ILE A 81 -3.36 -6.84 10.59
C ILE A 81 -3.80 -7.66 9.39
N LEU A 82 -4.31 -6.97 8.37
CA LEU A 82 -4.44 -7.48 7.00
C LEU A 82 -3.44 -6.75 6.11
N CYS A 83 -2.62 -7.48 5.36
CA CYS A 83 -1.73 -6.89 4.37
C CYS A 83 -2.48 -6.66 3.06
N ASN A 84 -2.49 -5.42 2.57
CA ASN A 84 -3.15 -5.09 1.31
C ASN A 84 -2.42 -5.72 0.12
N ASP A 85 -1.08 -5.85 0.18
CA ASP A 85 -0.27 -6.36 -0.93
C ASP A 85 -0.43 -7.87 -1.15
N CYS A 86 -0.29 -8.68 -0.10
CA CYS A 86 -0.38 -10.14 -0.19
C CYS A 86 -1.73 -10.73 0.26
N GLY A 87 -2.59 -9.95 0.92
CA GLY A 87 -3.89 -10.41 1.42
C GLY A 87 -3.84 -11.25 2.70
N GLU A 88 -2.65 -11.47 3.28
CA GLU A 88 -2.48 -12.31 4.45
C GLU A 88 -2.93 -11.61 5.74
N ASN A 89 -3.57 -12.36 6.65
CA ASN A 89 -3.84 -11.90 8.00
C ASN A 89 -2.71 -12.35 8.91
N SER A 90 -2.19 -11.45 9.74
CA SER A 90 -1.12 -11.79 10.67
C SER A 90 -1.30 -11.08 12.01
N HIS A 91 -0.81 -11.74 13.07
CA HIS A 91 -0.75 -11.19 14.40
C HIS A 91 0.70 -10.74 14.65
N VAL A 92 0.91 -9.44 14.81
CA VAL A 92 2.25 -8.83 14.80
C VAL A 92 2.45 -7.93 16.01
N GLN A 93 3.72 -7.65 16.34
CA GLN A 93 4.05 -6.68 17.37
C GLN A 93 3.62 -5.28 16.93
N PHE A 94 2.95 -4.57 17.83
CA PHE A 94 2.45 -3.22 17.59
C PHE A 94 3.60 -2.22 17.63
N HIS A 95 3.75 -1.44 16.57
CA HIS A 95 4.58 -0.23 16.58
C HIS A 95 3.77 1.02 16.28
N LEU A 96 4.12 2.16 16.87
CA LEU A 96 3.42 3.43 16.60
C LEU A 96 3.54 3.91 15.14
N VAL A 97 4.60 3.50 14.42
CA VAL A 97 4.95 4.01 13.09
C VAL A 97 4.24 3.18 12.02
N ALA A 98 4.45 1.86 12.02
CA ALA A 98 3.87 0.97 11.02
C ALA A 98 3.88 -0.49 11.49
N GLN A 99 2.97 -1.31 10.94
CA GLN A 99 2.92 -2.74 11.21
C GLN A 99 3.45 -3.53 10.02
N LYS A 100 4.51 -4.33 10.23
CA LYS A 100 5.14 -5.11 9.17
C LYS A 100 4.39 -6.41 8.90
N CYS A 101 4.07 -6.68 7.63
CA CYS A 101 3.58 -8.00 7.24
C CYS A 101 4.68 -9.06 7.40
N LEU A 102 4.38 -10.16 8.09
CA LEU A 102 5.35 -11.25 8.28
C LEU A 102 5.63 -12.04 7.01
N ASN A 103 4.65 -12.10 6.09
CA ASN A 103 4.74 -12.86 4.84
C ASN A 103 5.54 -12.11 3.77
N CYS A 104 5.07 -10.94 3.32
CA CYS A 104 5.69 -10.22 2.20
C CYS A 104 6.56 -9.02 2.62
N LYS A 105 6.71 -8.77 3.93
CA LYS A 105 7.51 -7.66 4.50
C LYS A 105 7.02 -6.24 4.17
N SER A 106 5.90 -6.11 3.46
CA SER A 106 5.24 -4.83 3.20
C SER A 106 4.69 -4.19 4.49
N TYR A 107 4.68 -2.85 4.52
CA TYR A 107 3.96 -2.06 5.51
C TYR A 107 2.64 -1.48 5.00
N ASN A 108 2.22 -1.82 3.77
CA ASN A 108 0.88 -1.53 3.28
C ASN A 108 -0.13 -2.47 3.95
N THR A 109 -0.38 -2.21 5.23
CA THR A 109 -1.18 -3.05 6.12
C THR A 109 -2.22 -2.19 6.81
N ARG A 110 -3.34 -2.81 7.18
CA ARG A 110 -4.38 -2.18 8.02
C ARG A 110 -4.61 -3.02 9.26
N GLN A 111 -4.77 -2.37 10.40
CA GLN A 111 -5.17 -3.04 11.62
C GLN A 111 -6.64 -3.47 11.53
N THR A 112 -6.91 -4.73 11.84
CA THR A 112 -8.27 -5.31 11.80
C THR A 112 -8.84 -5.50 13.19
N ARG A 113 -7.99 -5.76 14.20
CA ARG A 113 -8.34 -5.87 15.63
C ARG A 113 -7.14 -5.45 16.50
N GLY A 114 -7.41 -4.95 17.70
CA GLY A 114 -6.39 -4.51 18.66
C GLY A 114 -6.73 -4.87 20.09
#